data_AF-A0AAV7XZN6-F1
#
_entry.id   AF-A0AAV7XZN6-F1
#
_cell.length_a   1.000
_cell.length_b   1.000
_cell.length_c   1.000
_cell.angle_alpha   90.00
_cell.angle_beta   90.00
_cell.angle_gamma   90.00
#
_symmetry.space_group_name_H-M   'P 1'
#
loop_
_entity.id
_entity.type
_entity.pdbx_description
1 polymer ?
#
loop_
_entity_poly.entity_id
_entity_poly.type
_entity_poly.pdbx_seq_one_letter_code
_entity_poly.pdbx_strand_id
1 'polypeptide(L)'
;MDVARRVLRRSLLKQVTEIVACSRYSSKSPSSPTNESLTGSQKPLSFPKEVHKERVPRIGDDGFAVTLMGAVKPKDDQIFHAMGSCDELCSFIGLAKESAHENGHTYVEYLKRIQTLLIDISVAISNCSYSCPSGTSITPVLPAISPSPLSIKGTSFSKRHAAELEEWIEEYSQSLPPVEHFVIPGGGQVSATLHVALSVCRRAERKVLPLVRDGNLDSEVLVYLNRLAEFLFVISRVASQADGAIESVYTPKSSPSTPN
;
A
#
# COMPACT_ATOMS: atom_id res chain seq x y z
N MET A 1 2.67 -36.37 10.34
CA MET A 1 3.39 -35.11 10.64
C MET A 1 4.74 -34.95 9.92
N ASP A 2 5.40 -36.05 9.49
CA ASP A 2 6.80 -36.00 9.05
C ASP A 2 7.03 -36.02 7.52
N VAL A 3 5.99 -36.31 6.73
CA VAL A 3 6.05 -36.31 5.25
C VAL A 3 5.78 -34.92 4.67
N ALA A 4 4.82 -34.18 5.24
CA ALA A 4 4.47 -32.82 4.81
C ALA A 4 5.62 -31.81 5.01
N ARG A 5 6.40 -31.94 6.10
CA ARG A 5 7.60 -31.12 6.35
C ARG A 5 8.73 -31.38 5.35
N ARG A 6 8.87 -32.60 4.84
CA ARG A 6 9.93 -32.95 3.85
C ARG A 6 9.62 -32.42 2.45
N VAL A 7 8.34 -32.31 2.09
CA VAL A 7 7.91 -31.74 0.80
C VAL A 7 8.08 -30.22 0.78
N LEU A 8 7.71 -29.53 1.87
CA LEU A 8 7.90 -28.08 1.98
C LEU A 8 9.40 -27.67 1.96
N ARG A 9 10.25 -28.45 2.64
CA ARG A 9 11.71 -28.18 2.72
C ARG A 9 12.44 -28.39 1.39
N ARG A 10 11.96 -29.33 0.55
CA ARG A 10 12.50 -29.54 -0.82
C ARG A 10 12.05 -28.47 -1.82
N SER A 11 10.87 -27.89 -1.62
CA SER A 11 10.38 -26.78 -2.45
C SER A 11 11.14 -25.47 -2.16
N LEU A 12 11.37 -25.17 -0.88
CA LEU A 12 12.14 -24.00 -0.44
C LEU A 12 13.63 -24.07 -0.83
N LEU A 13 14.27 -25.24 -0.79
CA LEU A 13 15.67 -25.37 -1.24
C LEU A 13 15.83 -25.17 -2.76
N LYS A 14 14.83 -25.52 -3.58
CA LYS A 14 14.90 -25.26 -5.03
C LYS A 14 14.82 -23.76 -5.34
N GLN A 15 13.95 -23.01 -4.64
CA GLN A 15 13.80 -21.57 -4.85
C GLN A 15 15.02 -20.76 -4.37
N VAL A 16 15.68 -21.19 -3.28
CA VAL A 16 16.88 -20.49 -2.78
C VAL A 16 18.12 -20.73 -3.66
N THR A 17 18.18 -21.88 -4.36
CA THR A 17 19.33 -22.19 -5.24
C THR A 17 19.27 -21.41 -6.57
N GLU A 18 18.07 -21.10 -7.08
CA GLU A 18 17.90 -20.30 -8.31
C GLU A 18 18.23 -18.81 -8.11
N ILE A 19 18.04 -18.28 -6.90
CA ILE A 19 18.33 -16.87 -6.57
C ILE A 19 19.84 -16.61 -6.43
N VAL A 20 20.62 -17.59 -5.96
CA VAL A 20 22.09 -17.44 -5.82
C VAL A 20 22.83 -17.57 -7.16
N ALA A 21 22.22 -18.18 -8.17
CA ALA A 21 22.81 -18.33 -9.50
C ALA A 21 22.83 -17.02 -10.34
N CYS A 22 21.94 -16.06 -10.04
CA CYS A 22 21.86 -14.78 -10.77
C CYS A 22 22.91 -13.73 -10.34
N SER A 23 23.61 -13.91 -9.21
CA SER A 23 24.52 -12.89 -8.66
C SER A 23 25.98 -12.99 -9.14
N ARG A 24 26.33 -13.90 -10.08
CA ARG A 24 27.73 -14.11 -10.51
C ARG A 24 27.97 -14.00 -12.02
N TYR A 25 27.32 -13.06 -12.69
CA TYR A 25 27.69 -12.67 -14.05
C TYR A 25 28.06 -11.17 -14.11
N SER A 26 29.26 -10.86 -13.63
CA SER A 26 29.98 -9.66 -14.05
C SER A 26 31.48 -9.92 -14.01
N SER A 27 32.16 -9.48 -15.07
CA SER A 27 33.60 -9.58 -15.37
C SER A 27 34.12 -10.91 -15.93
N LYS A 28 34.27 -10.96 -17.27
CA LYS A 28 35.53 -11.29 -17.97
C LYS A 28 35.35 -11.24 -19.50
N SER A 29 36.25 -10.52 -20.15
CA SER A 29 36.45 -10.42 -21.61
C SER A 29 37.04 -11.72 -22.19
N PRO A 30 36.78 -12.10 -23.46
CA PRO A 30 37.14 -13.42 -23.98
C PRO A 30 38.49 -13.44 -24.72
N SER A 31 39.25 -14.52 -24.49
CA SER A 31 40.25 -15.06 -25.40
C SER A 31 39.73 -16.41 -25.94
N SER A 32 39.60 -16.53 -27.26
CA SER A 32 39.37 -17.78 -28.03
C SER A 32 40.65 -18.64 -28.12
N PRO A 33 40.68 -19.88 -28.67
CA PRO A 33 39.65 -20.74 -29.31
C PRO A 33 39.58 -22.17 -28.66
N THR A 34 38.68 -23.09 -28.99
CA THR A 34 38.76 -24.06 -30.12
C THR A 34 37.43 -24.77 -30.41
N ASN A 35 37.24 -25.07 -31.70
CA ASN A 35 36.13 -25.79 -32.33
C ASN A 35 35.90 -27.20 -31.75
N GLU A 36 34.63 -27.56 -31.60
CA GLU A 36 34.13 -28.85 -32.11
C GLU A 36 32.65 -28.75 -32.47
N SER A 37 32.36 -29.18 -33.70
CA SER A 37 31.09 -29.06 -34.40
C SER A 37 30.32 -30.36 -34.26
N LEU A 38 29.11 -30.34 -33.68
CA LEU A 38 28.12 -31.38 -33.95
C LEU A 38 26.74 -30.75 -34.16
N THR A 39 26.20 -31.15 -35.29
CA THR A 39 25.06 -30.61 -36.03
C THR A 39 23.73 -31.06 -35.41
N GLY A 40 22.86 -30.10 -35.13
CA GLY A 40 21.44 -30.33 -34.86
C GLY A 40 20.66 -29.06 -35.20
N SER A 41 19.96 -29.07 -36.34
CA SER A 41 19.09 -27.98 -36.78
C SER A 41 17.94 -27.77 -35.80
N GLN A 42 18.13 -26.87 -34.85
CA GLN A 42 17.04 -26.11 -34.24
C GLN A 42 17.24 -24.65 -34.64
N LYS A 43 16.29 -24.11 -35.42
CA LYS A 43 16.21 -22.67 -35.68
C LYS A 43 16.11 -22.00 -34.30
N PRO A 44 17.07 -21.17 -33.86
CA PRO A 44 16.91 -20.44 -32.62
C PRO A 44 15.70 -19.54 -32.77
N LEU A 45 14.81 -19.57 -31.78
CA LEU A 45 13.72 -18.61 -31.66
C LEU A 45 14.36 -17.22 -31.68
N SER A 46 14.19 -16.50 -32.79
CA SER A 46 14.71 -15.15 -32.90
C SER A 46 13.88 -14.28 -31.98
N PHE A 47 14.39 -14.00 -30.79
CA PHE A 47 13.89 -12.89 -29.99
C PHE A 47 13.98 -11.62 -30.84
N PRO A 48 12.90 -10.84 -30.97
CA PRO A 48 12.96 -9.55 -31.65
C PRO A 48 14.14 -8.76 -31.07
N LYS A 49 15.12 -8.48 -31.91
CA LYS A 49 16.16 -7.50 -31.58
C LYS A 49 15.45 -6.15 -31.57
N GLU A 50 15.72 -5.39 -30.51
CA GLU A 50 15.12 -4.11 -30.14
C GLU A 50 13.86 -4.23 -29.27
N VAL A 51 14.08 -4.39 -27.96
CA VAL A 51 13.20 -3.74 -26.99
C VAL A 51 13.43 -2.25 -27.22
N HIS A 52 12.52 -1.60 -27.95
CA HIS A 52 12.42 -0.15 -27.91
C HIS A 52 12.38 0.22 -26.43
N LYS A 53 13.44 0.87 -25.96
CA LYS A 53 13.49 1.44 -24.62
C LYS A 53 12.44 2.55 -24.62
N GLU A 54 11.19 2.20 -24.34
CA GLU A 54 10.09 3.15 -24.24
C GLU A 54 10.59 4.25 -23.31
N ARG A 55 10.82 5.42 -23.91
CA ARG A 55 11.30 6.57 -23.19
C ARG A 55 10.22 6.87 -22.16
N VAL A 56 10.55 6.74 -20.87
CA VAL A 56 9.65 7.13 -19.78
C VAL A 56 9.07 8.50 -20.14
N PRO A 57 7.75 8.63 -20.32
CA PRO A 57 7.16 9.87 -20.77
C PRO A 57 7.46 10.96 -19.73
N ARG A 58 8.16 12.01 -20.17
CA ARG A 58 8.57 13.16 -19.33
C ARG A 58 7.43 14.16 -19.08
N ILE A 59 6.17 13.74 -19.26
CA ILE A 59 4.99 14.57 -18.98
C ILE A 59 4.94 15.03 -17.51
N GLY A 60 5.59 14.27 -16.63
CA GLY A 60 5.79 14.61 -15.22
C GLY A 60 6.63 15.87 -14.98
N ASP A 61 7.53 16.22 -15.90
CA ASP A 61 8.48 17.33 -15.73
C ASP A 61 7.76 18.68 -15.82
N ASP A 62 6.67 18.75 -16.61
CA ASP A 62 5.84 19.95 -16.80
C ASP A 62 4.77 20.12 -15.71
N GLY A 63 4.81 19.32 -14.64
CA GLY A 63 3.85 19.40 -13.54
C GLY A 63 2.52 18.68 -13.80
N PHE A 64 2.42 17.87 -14.87
CA PHE A 64 1.24 17.07 -15.19
C PHE A 64 1.44 15.60 -14.85
N ALA A 65 0.34 14.87 -14.71
CA ALA A 65 0.32 13.42 -14.53
C ALA A 65 -0.89 12.82 -15.23
N VAL A 66 -0.80 11.52 -15.51
CA VAL A 66 -1.86 10.76 -16.18
C VAL A 66 -2.52 9.86 -15.14
N THR A 67 -3.85 9.92 -15.03
CA THR A 67 -4.61 8.98 -14.20
C THR A 67 -4.58 7.58 -14.80
N LEU A 68 -4.98 6.55 -14.04
CA LEU A 68 -5.03 5.17 -14.54
C LEU A 68 -5.95 5.02 -15.77
N MET A 69 -6.95 5.90 -15.91
CA MET A 69 -7.88 5.96 -17.05
C MET A 69 -7.36 6.79 -18.24
N GLY A 70 -6.12 7.27 -18.19
CA GLY A 70 -5.51 8.02 -19.28
C GLY A 70 -5.79 9.53 -19.28
N ALA A 71 -6.51 10.06 -18.27
CA ALA A 71 -6.79 11.49 -18.20
C ALA A 71 -5.56 12.26 -17.72
N VAL A 72 -5.21 13.36 -18.38
CA VAL A 72 -4.08 14.20 -17.99
C VAL A 72 -4.56 15.35 -17.11
N LYS A 73 -3.95 15.48 -15.95
CA LYS A 73 -4.31 16.46 -14.91
C LYS A 73 -3.04 17.07 -14.31
N PRO A 74 -3.08 18.31 -13.81
CA PRO A 74 -1.96 18.86 -13.07
C PRO A 74 -1.74 18.06 -11.78
N LYS A 75 -0.49 17.94 -11.32
CA LYS A 75 -0.11 17.08 -10.17
C LYS A 75 -0.71 17.52 -8.83
N ASP A 76 -1.14 18.77 -8.72
CA ASP A 76 -1.84 19.34 -7.56
C ASP A 76 -3.37 19.17 -7.64
N ASP A 77 -3.89 18.50 -8.67
CA ASP A 77 -5.29 18.08 -8.74
C ASP A 77 -5.64 17.20 -7.52
N GLN A 78 -6.85 17.41 -7.00
CA GLN A 78 -7.35 16.72 -5.82
C GLN A 78 -7.34 15.19 -5.95
N ILE A 79 -7.52 14.65 -7.16
CA ILE A 79 -7.43 13.22 -7.42
C ILE A 79 -6.04 12.68 -7.05
N PHE A 80 -4.96 13.38 -7.43
CA PHE A 80 -3.60 12.95 -7.10
C PHE A 80 -3.26 13.17 -5.63
N HIS A 81 -3.80 14.21 -4.99
CA HIS A 81 -3.66 14.37 -3.55
C HIS A 81 -4.32 13.24 -2.76
N ALA A 82 -5.53 12.82 -3.16
CA ALA A 82 -6.24 11.71 -2.53
C ALA A 82 -5.50 10.38 -2.77
N MET A 83 -5.19 10.07 -4.03
CA MET A 83 -4.49 8.85 -4.42
C MET A 83 -3.11 8.75 -3.77
N GLY A 84 -2.31 9.82 -3.80
CA GLY A 84 -0.99 9.85 -3.19
C GLY A 84 -1.03 9.68 -1.67
N SER A 85 -2.08 10.19 -0.99
CA SER A 85 -2.24 9.98 0.45
C SER A 85 -2.63 8.54 0.79
N CYS A 86 -3.44 7.88 -0.05
CA CYS A 86 -3.76 6.47 0.08
C CYS A 86 -2.53 5.57 -0.17
N ASP A 87 -1.70 5.92 -1.15
CA ASP A 87 -0.45 5.22 -1.45
C ASP A 87 0.60 5.37 -0.33
N GLU A 88 0.71 6.57 0.23
CA GLU A 88 1.54 6.84 1.41
C GLU A 88 1.08 6.02 2.61
N LEU A 89 -0.24 5.98 2.87
CA LEU A 89 -0.81 5.12 3.91
C LEU A 89 -0.49 3.64 3.66
N CYS A 90 -0.67 3.16 2.42
CA CYS A 90 -0.37 1.78 2.04
C CYS A 90 1.10 1.42 2.32
N SER A 91 2.02 2.35 2.07
CA SER A 91 3.44 2.20 2.35
C SER A 91 3.73 2.14 3.86
N PHE A 92 3.13 3.01 4.67
CA PHE A 92 3.29 2.96 6.13
C PHE A 92 2.67 1.72 6.76
N ILE A 93 1.55 1.22 6.23
CA ILE A 93 0.99 -0.07 6.64
C ILE A 93 1.94 -1.20 6.26
N GLY A 94 2.58 -1.14 5.10
CA GLY A 94 3.62 -2.08 4.69
C GLY A 94 4.76 -2.12 5.70
N LEU A 95 5.26 -0.95 6.12
CA LEU A 95 6.30 -0.84 7.14
C LEU A 95 5.85 -1.44 8.48
N ALA A 96 4.65 -1.05 8.95
CA ALA A 96 4.08 -1.59 10.19
C ALA A 96 3.93 -3.12 10.15
N LYS A 97 3.51 -3.65 8.99
CA LYS A 97 3.32 -5.08 8.76
C LYS A 97 4.64 -5.85 8.82
N GLU A 98 5.70 -5.36 8.19
CA GLU A 98 7.02 -6.01 8.27
C GLU A 98 7.55 -6.01 9.72
N SER A 99 7.46 -4.87 10.43
CA SER A 99 7.86 -4.81 11.84
C SER A 99 6.99 -5.71 12.75
N ALA A 100 5.69 -5.78 12.50
CA ALA A 100 4.78 -6.66 13.23
C ALA A 100 5.08 -8.14 12.98
N HIS A 101 5.43 -8.51 11.74
CA HIS A 101 5.82 -9.86 11.37
C HIS A 101 7.11 -10.30 12.07
N GLU A 102 8.12 -9.42 12.12
CA GLU A 102 9.38 -9.69 12.85
C GLU A 102 9.16 -9.94 14.34
N ASN A 103 8.16 -9.30 14.95
CA ASN A 103 7.81 -9.44 16.37
C ASN A 103 6.72 -10.52 16.62
N GLY A 104 6.29 -11.26 15.61
CA GLY A 104 5.37 -12.39 15.75
C GLY A 104 3.91 -12.03 16.05
N HIS A 105 3.47 -10.82 15.67
CA HIS A 105 2.09 -10.38 15.87
C HIS A 105 1.11 -11.11 14.95
N THR A 106 -0.13 -11.31 15.40
CA THR A 106 -1.14 -12.14 14.69
C THR A 106 -1.90 -11.38 13.58
N TYR A 107 -1.96 -10.05 13.65
CA TYR A 107 -2.72 -9.21 12.70
C TYR A 107 -2.00 -8.93 11.37
N VAL A 108 -0.87 -9.58 11.08
CA VAL A 108 -0.06 -9.33 9.87
C VAL A 108 -0.85 -9.55 8.58
N GLU A 109 -1.67 -10.60 8.51
CA GLU A 109 -2.50 -10.84 7.33
C GLU A 109 -3.65 -9.81 7.20
N TYR A 110 -4.13 -9.25 8.32
CA TYR A 110 -5.11 -8.16 8.28
C TYR A 110 -4.50 -6.88 7.68
N LEU A 111 -3.27 -6.53 8.08
CA LEU A 111 -2.54 -5.39 7.49
C LEU A 111 -2.33 -5.57 5.98
N LYS A 112 -1.95 -6.77 5.53
CA LYS A 112 -1.83 -7.08 4.09
C LYS A 112 -3.17 -6.94 3.36
N ARG A 113 -4.26 -7.42 3.96
CA ARG A 113 -5.61 -7.25 3.38
C ARG A 113 -5.99 -5.77 3.27
N ILE A 114 -5.66 -4.95 4.27
CA ILE A 114 -5.87 -3.51 4.23
C ILE A 114 -5.06 -2.87 3.08
N GLN A 115 -3.81 -3.26 2.85
CA GLN A 115 -3.02 -2.76 1.70
C GLN A 115 -3.74 -3.01 0.36
N THR A 116 -4.31 -4.20 0.18
CA THR A 116 -5.10 -4.51 -1.03
C THR A 116 -6.31 -3.59 -1.16
N LEU A 117 -7.06 -3.37 -0.08
CA LEU A 117 -8.23 -2.48 -0.11
C LEU A 117 -7.85 -1.01 -0.35
N LEU A 118 -6.68 -0.56 0.12
CA LEU A 118 -6.19 0.78 -0.18
C LEU A 118 -5.81 0.93 -1.66
N ILE A 119 -5.30 -0.12 -2.30
CA ILE A 119 -5.08 -0.13 -3.75
C ILE A 119 -6.43 -0.05 -4.48
N ASP A 120 -7.43 -0.81 -4.05
CA ASP A 120 -8.79 -0.75 -4.63
C ASP A 120 -9.40 0.66 -4.49
N ILE A 121 -9.21 1.31 -3.34
CA ILE A 121 -9.62 2.71 -3.11
C ILE A 121 -8.88 3.66 -4.06
N SER A 122 -7.56 3.50 -4.25
CA SER A 122 -6.78 4.31 -5.19
C SER A 122 -7.25 4.14 -6.64
N VAL A 123 -7.62 2.92 -7.04
CA VAL A 123 -8.24 2.66 -8.35
C VAL A 123 -9.60 3.35 -8.47
N ALA A 124 -10.43 3.28 -7.44
CA ALA A 124 -11.73 3.96 -7.42
C ALA A 124 -11.57 5.50 -7.52
N ILE A 125 -10.63 6.08 -6.78
CA ILE A 125 -10.27 7.51 -6.86
C ILE A 125 -9.81 7.86 -8.29
N SER A 126 -9.02 7.01 -8.93
CA SER A 126 -8.58 7.25 -10.30
C SER A 126 -9.72 7.22 -11.33
N ASN A 127 -10.81 6.53 -11.02
CA ASN A 127 -12.00 6.41 -11.87
C ASN A 127 -13.00 7.57 -11.65
N CYS A 128 -12.78 8.42 -10.63
CA CYS A 128 -13.57 9.63 -10.41
C CYS A 128 -13.55 10.48 -11.68
N SER A 129 -14.70 10.58 -12.35
CA SER A 129 -14.88 11.37 -13.57
C SER A 129 -15.05 12.84 -13.21
N TYR A 130 -14.00 13.47 -12.70
CA TYR A 130 -14.00 14.91 -12.48
C TYR A 130 -13.73 15.60 -13.81
N SER A 131 -14.80 16.04 -14.48
CA SER A 131 -14.69 17.05 -15.53
C SER A 131 -14.20 18.34 -14.88
N CYS A 132 -13.00 18.80 -15.23
CA CYS A 132 -12.53 20.11 -14.80
C CYS A 132 -13.54 21.18 -15.27
N PRO A 133 -14.03 22.09 -14.40
CA PRO A 133 -14.98 23.14 -14.78
C PRO A 133 -14.43 24.11 -15.84
N SER A 134 -13.11 24.25 -15.92
CA SER A 134 -12.42 24.93 -17.00
C SER A 134 -12.26 23.96 -18.16
N GLY A 135 -13.05 24.14 -19.23
CA GLY A 135 -13.14 23.30 -20.44
C GLY A 135 -11.86 23.14 -21.28
N THR A 136 -10.69 23.09 -20.64
CA THR A 136 -9.40 22.78 -21.24
C THR A 136 -9.10 21.30 -20.98
N SER A 137 -9.88 20.41 -21.61
CA SER A 137 -9.41 19.04 -21.84
C SER A 137 -8.25 19.13 -22.83
N ILE A 138 -7.03 19.31 -22.33
CA ILE A 138 -5.85 18.97 -23.11
C ILE A 138 -5.86 17.45 -23.14
N THR A 139 -6.38 16.86 -24.21
CA THR A 139 -6.10 15.47 -24.55
C THR A 139 -4.76 15.45 -25.26
N PRO A 140 -3.62 15.23 -24.60
CA PRO A 140 -2.45 14.83 -25.35
C PRO A 140 -2.80 13.53 -26.06
N VAL A 141 -2.55 13.50 -27.37
CA VAL A 141 -2.57 12.27 -28.17
C VAL A 141 -1.40 11.41 -27.67
N LEU A 142 -1.58 10.75 -26.53
CA LEU A 142 -0.73 9.65 -26.14
C LEU A 142 -1.05 8.49 -27.11
N PRO A 143 -0.03 7.76 -27.62
CA PRO A 143 -0.29 6.54 -28.37
C PRO A 143 -1.19 5.68 -27.48
N ALA A 144 -2.28 5.18 -28.07
CA ALA A 144 -3.25 4.35 -27.38
C ALA A 144 -2.53 3.14 -26.77
N ILE A 145 -2.07 3.27 -25.53
CA ILE A 145 -2.00 2.16 -24.62
C ILE A 145 -3.46 1.76 -24.55
N SER A 146 -3.80 0.70 -25.30
CA SER A 146 -5.13 0.11 -25.26
C SER A 146 -5.51 0.08 -23.79
N PRO A 147 -6.50 0.87 -23.34
CA PRO A 147 -6.96 0.77 -21.98
C PRO A 147 -7.44 -0.66 -21.92
N SER A 148 -6.66 -1.55 -21.30
CA SER A 148 -7.19 -2.84 -20.90
C SER A 148 -8.39 -2.46 -20.07
N PRO A 149 -9.62 -2.75 -20.52
CA PRO A 149 -10.78 -2.35 -19.80
C PRO A 149 -10.84 -3.33 -18.64
N LEU A 150 -10.11 -3.04 -17.57
CA LEU A 150 -10.69 -3.18 -16.25
C LEU A 150 -11.85 -2.19 -16.22
N SER A 151 -12.90 -2.54 -16.98
CA SER A 151 -14.24 -2.01 -16.85
C SER A 151 -14.70 -2.53 -15.51
N ILE A 152 -14.24 -1.86 -14.44
CA ILE A 152 -14.83 -2.01 -13.13
C ILE A 152 -16.17 -1.28 -13.23
N LYS A 153 -17.11 -1.98 -13.87
CA LYS A 153 -18.51 -1.60 -14.00
C LYS A 153 -19.05 -1.55 -12.58
N GLY A 154 -19.22 -0.34 -12.04
CA GLY A 154 -19.70 -0.12 -10.68
C GLY A 154 -18.60 -0.27 -9.64
N THR A 155 -17.80 0.78 -9.44
CA THR A 155 -16.91 0.93 -8.28
C THR A 155 -17.74 1.24 -7.02
N SER A 156 -18.68 0.37 -6.66
CA SER A 156 -19.29 0.45 -5.33
C SER A 156 -18.33 -0.19 -4.35
N PHE A 157 -17.88 0.60 -3.38
CA PHE A 157 -17.04 0.10 -2.31
C PHE A 157 -17.94 -0.58 -1.29
N SER A 158 -17.78 -1.89 -1.09
CA SER A 158 -18.75 -2.66 -0.31
C SER A 158 -18.69 -2.32 1.18
N LYS A 159 -19.86 -2.10 1.79
CA LYS A 159 -20.03 -1.89 3.24
C LYS A 159 -19.41 -2.99 4.10
N ARG A 160 -19.28 -4.21 3.54
CA ARG A 160 -18.68 -5.37 4.21
C ARG A 160 -17.27 -5.09 4.73
N HIS A 161 -16.52 -4.20 4.07
CA HIS A 161 -15.15 -3.90 4.44
C HIS A 161 -15.06 -3.12 5.75
N ALA A 162 -16.02 -2.23 6.01
CA ALA A 162 -16.09 -1.53 7.29
C ALA A 162 -16.54 -2.48 8.41
N ALA A 163 -17.52 -3.34 8.14
CA ALA A 163 -17.95 -4.36 9.10
C ALA A 163 -16.83 -5.35 9.47
N GLU A 164 -16.02 -5.77 8.49
CA GLU A 164 -14.85 -6.63 8.72
C GLU A 164 -13.84 -5.96 9.68
N LEU A 165 -13.61 -4.64 9.57
CA LEU A 165 -12.77 -3.91 10.53
C LEU A 165 -13.41 -3.83 11.92
N GLU A 166 -14.72 -3.64 12.02
CA GLU A 166 -15.45 -3.61 13.30
C GLU A 166 -15.33 -4.95 14.05
N GLU A 167 -15.43 -6.07 13.34
CA GLU A 167 -15.22 -7.41 13.90
C GLU A 167 -13.80 -7.56 14.47
N TRP A 168 -12.77 -7.12 13.73
CA TRP A 168 -11.38 -7.18 14.21
C TRP A 168 -11.12 -6.22 15.38
N ILE A 169 -11.74 -5.02 15.37
CA ILE A 169 -11.66 -4.07 16.47
C ILE A 169 -12.19 -4.71 17.75
N GLU A 170 -13.36 -5.35 17.69
CA GLU A 170 -13.96 -6.03 18.84
C GLU A 170 -13.06 -7.16 19.35
N GLU A 171 -12.54 -8.01 18.45
CA GLU A 171 -11.63 -9.11 18.79
C GLU A 171 -10.42 -8.64 19.61
N TYR A 172 -9.71 -7.60 19.13
CA TYR A 172 -8.50 -7.12 19.79
C TYR A 172 -8.79 -6.28 21.04
N SER A 173 -9.90 -5.52 21.05
CA SER A 173 -10.26 -4.66 22.17
C SER A 173 -10.54 -5.43 23.46
N GLN A 174 -11.03 -6.67 23.37
CA GLN A 174 -11.32 -7.52 24.54
C GLN A 174 -10.08 -7.84 25.41
N SER A 175 -8.89 -7.80 24.82
CA SER A 175 -7.62 -8.06 25.52
C SER A 175 -7.00 -6.83 26.18
N LEU A 176 -7.53 -5.64 25.88
CA LEU A 176 -6.93 -4.36 26.28
C LEU A 176 -7.62 -3.79 27.53
N PRO A 177 -6.85 -3.10 28.39
CA PRO A 177 -7.46 -2.29 29.44
C PRO A 177 -8.21 -1.09 28.82
N PRO A 178 -9.29 -0.60 29.47
CA PRO A 178 -10.03 0.57 29.02
C PRO A 178 -9.13 1.80 28.82
N VAL A 179 -9.44 2.62 27.82
CA VAL A 179 -8.72 3.89 27.58
C VAL A 179 -9.30 4.98 28.48
N GLU A 180 -8.66 5.26 29.60
CA GLU A 180 -9.11 6.31 30.54
C GLU A 180 -8.51 7.69 30.22
N HIS A 181 -7.41 7.70 29.47
CA HIS A 181 -6.60 8.88 29.21
C HIS A 181 -6.04 8.90 27.78
N PHE A 182 -5.59 10.07 27.33
CA PHE A 182 -4.95 10.20 26.02
C PHE A 182 -3.61 9.46 25.99
N VAL A 183 -3.50 8.46 25.11
CA VAL A 183 -2.26 7.71 24.87
C VAL A 183 -1.32 8.56 24.00
N ILE A 184 -0.08 8.71 24.45
CA ILE A 184 0.99 9.33 23.67
C ILE A 184 1.48 8.31 22.65
N PRO A 185 1.49 8.65 21.33
CA PRO A 185 2.00 7.77 20.29
C PRO A 185 3.39 7.22 20.61
N GLY A 186 3.50 5.90 20.78
CA GLY A 186 4.72 5.25 21.26
C GLY A 186 4.43 3.83 21.77
N GLY A 187 5.19 3.35 22.75
CA GLY A 187 4.98 2.00 23.31
C GLY A 187 5.60 0.89 22.46
N GLY A 188 6.83 1.09 21.98
CA GLY A 188 7.57 0.12 21.16
C GLY A 188 7.58 0.46 19.67
N GLN A 189 8.47 -0.20 18.92
CA GLN A 189 8.71 0.10 17.50
C GLN A 189 7.48 -0.18 16.64
N VAL A 190 6.81 -1.32 16.87
CA VAL A 190 5.62 -1.73 16.12
C VAL A 190 4.46 -0.77 16.40
N SER A 191 4.18 -0.50 17.68
CA SER A 191 3.14 0.45 18.10
C SER A 191 3.39 1.87 17.55
N ALA A 192 4.62 2.39 17.65
CA ALA A 192 4.95 3.70 17.12
C ALA A 192 4.73 3.78 15.60
N THR A 193 5.10 2.73 14.86
CA THR A 193 4.89 2.67 13.40
C THR A 193 3.39 2.64 13.06
N LEU A 194 2.59 1.90 13.83
CA LEU A 194 1.13 1.87 13.69
C LEU A 194 0.50 3.24 13.98
N HIS A 195 0.99 3.98 14.98
CA HIS A 195 0.56 5.36 15.22
C HIS A 195 0.93 6.33 14.09
N VAL A 196 2.06 6.12 13.42
CA VAL A 196 2.38 6.88 12.21
C VAL A 196 1.36 6.56 11.12
N ALA A 197 1.12 5.27 10.82
CA ALA A 197 0.12 4.85 9.85
C ALA A 197 -1.28 5.41 10.18
N LEU A 198 -1.67 5.42 11.45
CA LEU A 198 -2.90 6.04 11.95
C LEU A 198 -3.01 7.52 11.55
N SER A 199 -1.95 8.30 11.79
CA SER A 199 -1.92 9.73 11.46
C SER A 199 -2.03 9.99 9.95
N VAL A 200 -1.38 9.14 9.15
CA VAL A 200 -1.44 9.18 7.68
C VAL A 200 -2.82 8.74 7.19
N CYS A 201 -3.46 7.78 7.86
CA CYS A 201 -4.82 7.35 7.56
C CYS A 201 -5.81 8.51 7.69
N ARG A 202 -5.74 9.26 8.80
CA ARG A 202 -6.55 10.47 8.98
C ARG A 202 -6.22 11.55 7.94
N ARG A 203 -4.97 11.64 7.47
CA ARG A 203 -4.60 12.55 6.37
C ARG A 203 -5.24 12.12 5.06
N ALA A 204 -5.18 10.83 4.71
CA ALA A 204 -5.82 10.28 3.53
C ALA A 204 -7.35 10.51 3.57
N GLU A 205 -7.99 10.26 4.70
CA GLU A 205 -9.41 10.54 4.93
C GLU A 205 -9.77 11.99 4.57
N ARG A 206 -9.02 12.98 5.08
CA ARG A 206 -9.24 14.40 4.78
C ARG A 206 -9.03 14.76 3.30
N LYS A 207 -8.16 14.04 2.58
CA LYS A 207 -7.90 14.26 1.15
C LYS A 207 -8.94 13.58 0.26
N VAL A 208 -9.52 12.47 0.72
CA VAL A 208 -10.61 11.76 0.04
C VAL A 208 -11.95 12.45 0.26
N LEU A 209 -12.17 13.08 1.43
CA LEU A 209 -13.43 13.70 1.82
C LEU A 209 -14.07 14.60 0.75
N PRO A 210 -13.37 15.53 0.09
CA PRO A 210 -14.04 16.39 -0.86
C PRO A 210 -14.45 15.62 -2.14
N LEU A 211 -13.76 14.52 -2.52
CA LEU A 211 -14.20 13.69 -3.65
C LEU A 211 -15.54 13.01 -3.38
N VAL A 212 -15.75 12.54 -2.15
CA VAL A 212 -17.02 11.96 -1.71
C VAL A 212 -18.10 13.03 -1.60
N ARG A 213 -17.77 14.18 -0.99
CA ARG A 213 -18.71 15.31 -0.85
C ARG A 213 -19.22 15.79 -2.21
N ASP A 214 -18.36 15.79 -3.22
CA ASP A 214 -18.69 16.23 -4.57
C ASP A 214 -19.35 15.11 -5.40
N GLY A 215 -19.64 13.95 -4.79
CA GLY A 215 -20.38 12.84 -5.40
C GLY A 215 -19.56 11.98 -6.37
N ASN A 216 -18.24 12.12 -6.40
CA ASN A 216 -17.37 11.42 -7.33
C ASN A 216 -16.87 10.07 -6.82
N LEU A 217 -16.98 9.83 -5.51
CA LEU A 217 -16.54 8.61 -4.84
C LEU A 217 -17.60 8.14 -3.85
N ASP A 218 -17.68 6.81 -3.67
CA ASP A 218 -18.60 6.17 -2.72
C ASP A 218 -18.32 6.60 -1.27
N SER A 219 -19.37 6.95 -0.53
CA SER A 219 -19.27 7.35 0.88
C SER A 219 -18.74 6.25 1.79
N GLU A 220 -18.91 4.99 1.39
CA GLU A 220 -18.41 3.83 2.14
C GLU A 220 -16.87 3.83 2.26
N VAL A 221 -16.16 4.49 1.34
CA VAL A 221 -14.71 4.68 1.44
C VAL A 221 -14.33 5.51 2.68
N LEU A 222 -15.08 6.57 2.99
CA LEU A 222 -14.83 7.38 4.19
C LEU A 222 -15.16 6.61 5.46
N VAL A 223 -16.26 5.85 5.47
CA VAL A 223 -16.61 4.99 6.60
C VAL A 223 -15.47 4.01 6.88
N TYR A 224 -14.95 3.36 5.83
CA TYR A 224 -13.82 2.44 5.95
C TYR A 224 -12.55 3.12 6.46
N LEU A 225 -12.14 4.28 5.92
CA LEU A 225 -10.94 4.97 6.39
C LEU A 225 -11.06 5.41 7.86
N ASN A 226 -12.25 5.86 8.28
CA ASN A 226 -12.49 6.21 9.68
C ASN A 226 -12.42 4.98 10.60
N ARG A 227 -13.01 3.84 10.20
CA ARG A 227 -12.90 2.57 10.94
C ARG A 227 -11.47 2.03 10.95
N LEU A 228 -10.74 2.20 9.85
CA LEU A 228 -9.34 1.78 9.75
C LEU A 228 -8.46 2.55 10.72
N ALA A 229 -8.70 3.85 10.91
CA ALA A 229 -8.00 4.61 11.92
C ALA A 229 -8.26 4.04 13.34
N GLU A 230 -9.49 3.67 13.66
CA GLU A 230 -9.79 3.03 14.94
C GLU A 230 -9.09 1.67 15.10
N PHE A 231 -9.14 0.83 14.06
CA PHE A 231 -8.43 -0.45 14.06
C PHE A 231 -6.92 -0.27 14.28
N LEU A 232 -6.26 0.65 13.56
CA LEU A 232 -4.84 0.95 13.70
C LEU A 232 -4.48 1.40 15.12
N PHE A 233 -5.36 2.16 15.78
CA PHE A 233 -5.19 2.55 17.17
C PHE A 233 -5.33 1.37 18.13
N VAL A 234 -6.32 0.49 17.93
CA VAL A 234 -6.49 -0.70 18.76
C VAL A 234 -5.28 -1.63 18.65
N ILE A 235 -4.82 -1.95 17.44
CA ILE A 235 -3.68 -2.85 17.27
C ILE A 235 -2.35 -2.22 17.69
N SER A 236 -2.21 -0.89 17.70
CA SER A 236 -1.00 -0.25 18.26
C SER A 236 -0.89 -0.53 19.76
N ARG A 237 -2.01 -0.48 20.47
CA ARG A 237 -2.06 -0.84 21.90
C ARG A 237 -1.78 -2.32 22.16
N VAL A 238 -2.38 -3.20 21.35
CA VAL A 238 -2.09 -4.64 21.40
C VAL A 238 -0.60 -4.88 21.17
N ALA A 239 0.00 -4.18 20.21
CA ALA A 239 1.43 -4.30 19.94
C ALA A 239 2.27 -3.90 21.16
N SER A 240 1.96 -2.76 21.79
CA SER A 240 2.66 -2.32 23.01
C SER A 240 2.55 -3.35 24.14
N GLN A 241 1.34 -3.90 24.37
CA GLN A 241 1.11 -4.90 25.41
C GLN A 241 1.87 -6.21 25.13
N ALA A 242 1.82 -6.71 23.89
CA ALA A 242 2.46 -7.96 23.50
C ALA A 242 3.99 -7.86 23.47
N ASP A 243 4.53 -6.69 23.11
CA ASP A 243 5.97 -6.41 23.13
C ASP A 243 6.48 -6.11 24.56
N GLY A 244 5.60 -6.07 25.57
CA GLY A 244 5.94 -5.72 26.95
C GLY A 244 6.35 -4.25 27.14
N ALA A 245 6.00 -3.38 26.20
CA ALA A 245 6.28 -1.96 26.23
C ALA A 245 5.20 -1.19 27.02
N ILE A 246 5.61 -0.11 27.69
CA ILE A 246 4.73 0.71 28.53
C ILE A 246 4.11 1.82 27.67
N GLU A 247 2.78 1.85 27.61
CA GLU A 247 2.03 2.96 27.02
C GLU A 247 2.20 4.22 27.88
N SER A 248 2.65 5.31 27.26
CA SER A 248 2.75 6.60 27.94
C SER A 248 1.42 7.34 27.85
N VAL A 249 0.99 7.90 28.97
CA VAL A 249 -0.27 8.62 29.09
C VAL A 249 -0.02 10.12 29.22
N TYR A 250 -0.77 10.94 28.49
CA TYR A 250 -0.73 12.39 28.63
C TYR A 250 -1.44 12.84 29.91
N THR A 251 -0.70 13.52 30.79
CA THR A 251 -1.24 14.15 32.01
C THR A 251 -1.18 15.68 31.86
N PRO A 252 -2.33 16.39 31.82
CA PRO A 252 -2.34 17.84 31.82
C PRO A 252 -1.64 18.40 33.07
N LYS A 253 -0.85 19.47 32.93
CA LYS A 253 -0.34 20.21 34.09
C LYS A 253 -1.53 20.78 34.86
N SER A 254 -1.60 20.55 36.18
CA SER A 254 -2.59 21.20 37.02
C SER A 254 -2.44 22.72 36.90
N SER A 255 -3.56 23.43 36.70
CA SER A 255 -3.55 24.88 36.78
C SER A 255 -3.08 25.30 38.18
N PRO A 256 -2.21 26.32 38.32
CA PRO A 256 -1.84 26.83 39.63
C PRO A 256 -3.11 27.23 40.37
N SER A 257 -3.35 26.63 41.54
CA SER A 257 -4.47 27.01 42.41
C SER A 257 -4.31 28.48 42.75
N THR A 258 -5.24 29.32 42.33
CA THR A 258 -5.30 30.71 42.77
C THR A 258 -5.46 30.69 44.30
N PRO A 259 -4.52 31.21 45.10
CA PRO A 259 -4.74 31.33 46.53
C PRO A 259 -5.90 32.32 46.75
N ASN A 260 -6.89 31.87 47.54
CA ASN A 260 -8.02 32.69 48.02
C ASN A 260 -7.54 33.83 48.93
#